data_AF-A0A7W1QXA3-F1
#
_entry.id   AF-A0A7W1QXA3-F1
#
_cell.length_a   1.000
_cell.length_b   1.000
_cell.length_c   1.000
_cell.angle_alpha   90.00
_cell.angle_beta   90.00
_cell.angle_gamma   90.00
#
_symmetry.space_group_name_H-M   'P 1'
#
loop_
_entity.id
_entity.type
_entity.pdbx_description
1 polymer ?
#
loop_
_entity_poly.entity_id
_entity_poly.type
_entity_poly.pdbx_seq_one_letter_code
_entity_poly.pdbx_strand_id
1 'polypeptide(L)' 'SVVSATNATVSIPAFAPGTYAPVVVTFTPVNPALAVDYTLRAASAFHAINIRVRCLQP' A
#
# COMPACT_ATOMS: atom_id res chain seq x y z
N SER A 1 -2.43 6.97 0.66
CA SER A 1 -1.35 7.31 1.61
C SER A 1 -1.17 6.18 2.61
N VAL A 2 0.01 6.12 3.24
CA VAL A 2 0.26 5.28 4.43
C VAL A 2 -0.35 5.97 5.64
N VAL A 3 -1.08 5.23 6.48
CA VAL A 3 -1.71 5.73 7.71
C VAL A 3 -0.87 5.34 8.92
N SER A 4 -0.41 4.09 8.96
CA SER A 4 0.50 3.58 9.98
C SER A 4 1.43 2.53 9.37
N ALA A 5 2.61 2.40 9.95
CA ALA A 5 3.54 1.33 9.64
C ALA A 5 4.35 0.98 10.90
N THR A 6 4.35 -0.30 11.26
CA THR A 6 5.06 -0.88 12.39
C THR A 6 6.09 -1.87 11.85
N ASN A 7 7.36 -1.66 12.22
CA ASN A 7 8.51 -2.45 11.75
C ASN A 7 8.64 -2.51 10.20
N ALA A 8 8.08 -1.54 9.47
CA ALA A 8 8.19 -1.52 8.02
C ALA A 8 8.31 -0.10 7.47
N THR A 9 9.11 0.03 6.42
CA THR A 9 9.08 1.19 5.52
C THR A 9 8.18 0.84 4.34
N VAL A 10 7.10 1.59 4.13
CA VAL A 10 6.11 1.33 3.08
C VAL A 10 6.20 2.41 2.00
N SER A 11 6.27 1.99 0.74
CA SER A 11 6.32 2.87 -0.43
C SER A 11 5.12 2.61 -1.34
N ILE A 12 4.38 3.68 -1.64
CA ILE A 12 3.26 3.67 -2.59
C ILE A 12 3.72 4.51 -3.79
N PRO A 13 3.83 3.92 -4.99
CA PRO A 13 4.16 4.70 -6.17
C PRO A 13 3.03 5.67 -6.51
N ALA A 14 3.36 6.79 -7.15
CA ALA A 14 2.35 7.69 -7.70
C ALA A 14 1.56 6.97 -8.80
N PHE A 15 0.25 7.20 -8.83
CA PHE A 15 -0.64 6.70 -9.87
C PHE A 15 -1.68 7.78 -10.20
N ALA A 16 -2.13 7.82 -11.46
CA ALA A 16 -3.11 8.80 -11.92
C ALA A 16 -4.55 8.32 -11.66
N PRO A 17 -5.51 9.24 -11.49
CA PRO A 17 -6.93 8.89 -11.58
C PRO A 17 -7.24 8.17 -12.90
N GLY A 18 -8.10 7.16 -12.86
CA GLY A 18 -8.40 6.32 -14.04
C GLY A 18 -7.37 5.21 -14.30
N THR A 19 -6.42 4.98 -13.40
CA THR A 19 -5.54 3.79 -13.46
C THR A 19 -6.36 2.53 -13.17
N TYR A 20 -6.41 1.61 -14.13
CA TYR A 20 -7.04 0.28 -13.98
C TYR A 20 -6.03 -0.84 -13.75
N ALA A 21 -4.76 -0.61 -14.12
CA ALA A 21 -3.68 -1.56 -13.87
C ALA A 21 -3.38 -1.66 -12.36
N PRO A 22 -2.95 -2.82 -11.85
CA PRO A 22 -2.57 -2.96 -10.45
C PRO A 22 -1.44 -2.01 -10.06
N VAL A 23 -1.61 -1.31 -8.94
CA VAL A 23 -0.56 -0.50 -8.31
C VAL A 23 0.15 -1.36 -7.27
N VAL A 24 1.45 -1.57 -7.45
CA VAL A 24 2.25 -2.40 -6.54
C VAL A 24 2.77 -1.53 -5.40
N VAL A 25 2.32 -1.84 -4.18
CA VAL A 25 2.85 -1.26 -2.95
C VAL A 25 3.95 -2.18 -2.42
N THR A 26 5.11 -1.61 -2.11
CA THR A 26 6.24 -2.37 -1.55
C THR A 26 6.44 -1.99 -0.10
N PHE A 27 6.80 -2.96 0.73
CA PHE A 27 7.25 -2.71 2.09
C PHE A 27 8.61 -3.38 2.32
N THR A 28 9.42 -2.78 3.19
CA THR A 28 10.70 -3.32 3.63
C THR A 28 10.68 -3.43 5.15
N PRO A 29 10.82 -4.64 5.73
CA PRO A 29 10.94 -4.80 7.17
C PRO A 29 12.16 -4.05 7.70
N VAL A 30 12.01 -3.32 8.81
CA VAL A 30 13.13 -2.64 9.49
C VAL A 30 13.98 -3.67 10.24
N ASN A 31 13.32 -4.58 10.95
CA ASN A 31 13.92 -5.75 11.57
C ASN A 31 13.23 -7.03 11.03
N PRO A 32 13.96 -7.92 10.33
CA PRO A 32 13.40 -9.16 9.78
C PRO A 32 12.84 -10.14 10.81
N ALA A 33 13.27 -10.04 12.07
CA ALA A 33 12.85 -10.94 13.15
C ALA A 33 11.51 -10.53 13.81
N LEU A 34 10.99 -9.35 13.48
CA LEU A 34 9.76 -8.81 14.06
C LEU A 34 8.63 -8.84 13.01
N ALA A 35 7.40 -8.99 13.49
CA ALA A 35 6.22 -8.92 12.63
C ALA A 35 6.10 -7.54 11.97
N VAL A 36 5.54 -7.51 10.76
CA VAL A 36 5.23 -6.28 10.02
C VAL A 36 3.74 -6.04 10.08
N ASP A 37 3.36 -4.79 10.37
CA ASP A 37 1.98 -4.33 10.29
C ASP A 37 1.93 -2.95 9.64
N TYR A 38 0.93 -2.69 8.79
CA TYR A 38 0.75 -1.38 8.17
C TYR A 38 -0.70 -1.17 7.72
N THR A 39 -1.13 0.09 7.74
CA THR A 39 -2.45 0.50 7.25
C THR A 39 -2.30 1.46 6.07
N LEU A 40 -3.02 1.17 4.98
CA LEU A 40 -3.08 2.00 3.78
C LEU A 40 -4.47 2.61 3.63
N ARG A 41 -4.52 3.86 3.17
CA ARG A 41 -5.77 4.54 2.82
C ARG A 41 -5.72 5.03 1.38
N ALA A 42 -6.72 4.65 0.60
CA ALA A 42 -7.04 5.36 -0.64
C ALA A 42 -8.16 6.36 -0.35
N ALA A 43 -8.05 7.57 -0.90
CA ALA A 43 -9.04 8.63 -0.75
C ALA A 43 -9.12 9.43 -2.05
N SER A 44 -10.33 9.81 -2.44
CA SER A 44 -10.63 10.62 -3.61
C SER A 44 -11.89 11.42 -3.32
N ALA A 45 -11.87 12.72 -3.61
CA ALA A 45 -13.05 13.58 -3.47
C ALA A 45 -13.94 13.58 -4.72
N PHE A 46 -13.44 13.05 -5.84
CA PHE A 46 -14.06 13.20 -7.16
C PHE A 46 -14.38 11.87 -7.87
N HIS A 47 -13.84 10.75 -7.38
CA HIS A 47 -13.91 9.46 -8.07
C HIS A 47 -14.25 8.32 -7.10
N ALA A 48 -15.00 7.33 -7.58
CA ALA A 48 -15.19 6.07 -6.85
C ALA A 48 -13.86 5.31 -6.75
N ILE A 49 -13.64 4.66 -5.60
CA ILE A 49 -12.42 3.89 -5.34
C ILE A 49 -12.78 2.41 -5.29
N ASN A 50 -12.25 1.63 -6.23
CA ASN A 50 -12.32 0.18 -6.21
C ASN A 50 -10.95 -0.37 -5.85
N ILE A 51 -10.82 -0.95 -4.66
CA ILE A 51 -9.56 -1.53 -4.18
C ILE A 51 -9.69 -3.05 -4.19
N ARG A 52 -8.78 -3.73 -4.89
CA ARG A 52 -8.56 -5.17 -4.76
C ARG A 52 -7.14 -5.38 -4.28
N VAL A 53 -7.00 -5.87 -3.05
CA VAL A 53 -5.69 -6.14 -2.44
C VAL A 53 -5.36 -7.62 -2.66
N ARG A 54 -4.15 -7.87 -3.15
CA ARG A 54 -3.57 -9.21 -3.20
C ARG A 54 -2.15 -9.13 -2.65
N CYS A 55 -1.86 -9.92 -1.64
CA CYS A 55 -0.48 -10.13 -1.21
C CYS A 55 0.19 -11.08 -2.19
N LEU A 56 1.31 -10.64 -2.77
CA LEU A 56 2.23 -11.51 -3.48
C LEU A 56 3.22 -12.01 -2.42
N GLN A 57 2.95 -13.19 -1.86
CA GLN A 57 3.90 -13.86 -1.00
C GLN A 57 5.03 -14.43 -1.89
N PRO A 58 6.32 -14.26 -1.53
CA PRO A 58 7.40 -14.96 -2.22
C PRO A 58 7.26 -16.48 -2.10
#